data_AF-X0W9P0-F1
#
_entry.id   AF-X0W9P0-F1
#
_cell.length_a   1.000
_cell.length_b   1.000
_cell.length_c   1.000
_cell.angle_alpha   90.00
_cell.angle_beta   90.00
_cell.angle_gamma   90.00
#
_symmetry.space_group_name_H-M   'P 1'
#
loop_
_entity.id
_entity.type
_entity.pdbx_description
1 polymer ?
#
loop_
_entity_poly.entity_id
_entity_poly.type
_entity_poly.pdbx_seq_one_letter_code
_entity_poly.pdbx_strand_id
1 'polypeptide(L)'
;NCYANNSDILRVYDSNGQVIKRCELQNLGIYAPIGLCCSSFDNSRLYLASSASPVGQPDADSTSLYIISKEDLIQSPGDPNVQAVDINGMGHITDITEDPLTGTLWVVGFTEPSYISMLPGDLSIMPQFYQPYLANVPYDSSTVEAVYLSDSDPNNDLGLPMSIVWSVTQEKCSGADLDESGDVDFTDLAMLAQYWLDDNCAGSNNCGGADLQPEDSPDGDVDIADLAVFAHHWLDTGCN
;
A
#
# COMPACT_ATOMS: atom_id res chain seq x y z
N ASN A 1 25.98 -12.81 -13.26
CA ASN A 1 25.01 -12.78 -14.37
C ASN A 1 23.80 -13.61 -13.99
N CYS A 2 22.84 -12.99 -13.32
CA CYS A 2 21.48 -13.51 -13.29
C CYS A 2 20.95 -13.35 -14.72
N TYR A 3 21.16 -14.37 -15.54
CA TYR A 3 20.81 -14.35 -16.95
C TYR A 3 19.31 -14.13 -17.09
N ALA A 4 18.94 -13.33 -18.09
CA ALA A 4 17.58 -13.14 -18.58
C ALA A 4 16.78 -14.44 -18.46
N ASN A 5 15.95 -14.52 -17.41
CA ASN A 5 14.88 -15.49 -17.45
C ASN A 5 13.93 -14.95 -18.53
N ASN A 6 13.41 -15.79 -19.41
CA ASN A 6 12.42 -15.36 -20.40
C ASN A 6 11.04 -15.15 -19.75
N SER A 7 11.01 -14.76 -18.46
CA SER A 7 9.83 -14.67 -17.61
C SER A 7 9.59 -13.26 -17.07
N ASP A 8 10.52 -12.32 -17.27
CA ASP A 8 10.34 -10.89 -16.96
C ASP A 8 9.43 -10.23 -18.02
N ILE A 9 8.15 -10.64 -18.05
CA ILE A 9 7.16 -10.24 -19.04
C ILE A 9 5.96 -9.60 -18.33
N LEU A 10 5.58 -8.40 -18.77
CA LEU A 10 4.30 -7.79 -18.40
C LEU A 10 3.26 -8.03 -19.52
N ARG A 11 2.08 -8.52 -19.14
CA ARG A 11 0.96 -8.74 -20.06
C ARG A 11 -0.25 -7.96 -19.60
N VAL A 12 -0.91 -7.29 -20.54
CA VAL A 12 -2.18 -6.60 -20.33
C VAL A 12 -3.26 -7.37 -21.07
N TYR A 13 -4.38 -7.61 -20.39
CA TYR A 13 -5.52 -8.36 -20.90
C TYR A 13 -6.75 -7.46 -21.02
N ASP A 14 -7.61 -7.72 -21.99
CA ASP A 14 -8.94 -7.11 -22.06
C ASP A 14 -9.94 -7.82 -21.13
N SER A 15 -11.18 -7.32 -21.10
CA SER A 15 -12.27 -7.90 -20.30
C SER A 15 -12.67 -9.32 -20.74
N ASN A 16 -12.22 -9.79 -21.91
CA ASN A 16 -12.45 -11.15 -22.41
C ASN A 16 -11.26 -12.08 -22.12
N GLY A 17 -10.24 -11.60 -21.42
CA GLY A 17 -9.01 -12.35 -21.13
C GLY A 17 -8.08 -12.49 -22.33
N GLN A 18 -8.24 -11.68 -23.38
CA GLN A 18 -7.32 -11.65 -24.53
C GLN A 18 -6.15 -10.71 -24.25
N VAL A 19 -4.94 -11.13 -24.61
CA VAL A 19 -3.74 -10.28 -24.47
C VAL A 19 -3.79 -9.14 -25.47
N ILE A 20 -3.83 -7.90 -24.98
CA ILE A 20 -3.79 -6.69 -25.80
C ILE A 20 -2.40 -6.04 -25.86
N LYS A 21 -1.56 -6.27 -24.85
CA LYS A 21 -0.15 -5.83 -24.84
C LYS A 21 0.72 -6.89 -24.17
N ARG A 22 1.90 -7.12 -24.74
CA ARG A 22 2.99 -7.86 -24.12
C ARG A 22 4.24 -7.00 -24.15
N CYS A 23 4.87 -6.81 -23.00
CA CYS A 23 6.07 -6.01 -22.83
C CYS A 23 7.17 -6.88 -22.19
N GLU A 24 8.38 -6.85 -22.76
CA GLU A 24 9.56 -7.46 -22.17
C GLU A 24 10.16 -6.44 -21.19
N LEU A 25 10.12 -6.71 -19.89
CA LEU A 25 10.51 -5.75 -18.87
C LEU A 25 12.00 -5.41 -18.93
N GLN A 26 12.83 -6.36 -19.40
CA GLN A 26 14.26 -6.15 -19.62
C GLN A 26 14.56 -5.09 -20.68
N ASN A 27 13.68 -4.91 -21.69
CA ASN A 27 13.83 -3.83 -22.67
C ASN A 27 13.65 -2.46 -22.02
N LEU A 28 12.94 -2.41 -20.90
CA LEU A 28 12.74 -1.20 -20.09
C LEU A 28 13.80 -1.03 -19.00
N GLY A 29 14.80 -1.91 -18.94
CA GLY A 29 15.80 -1.93 -17.86
C GLY A 29 15.25 -2.42 -16.52
N ILE A 30 14.10 -3.11 -16.51
CA ILE A 30 13.49 -3.71 -15.32
C ILE A 30 13.87 -5.20 -15.29
N TYR A 31 14.53 -5.63 -14.22
CA TYR A 31 15.02 -7.00 -14.05
C TYR A 31 14.46 -7.61 -12.77
N ALA A 32 14.22 -8.92 -12.73
CA ALA A 32 13.72 -9.61 -11.54
C ALA A 32 12.52 -8.91 -10.84
N PRO A 33 11.43 -8.64 -11.58
CA PRO A 33 10.22 -8.06 -11.01
C PRO A 33 9.60 -9.05 -10.01
N ILE A 34 9.16 -8.53 -8.87
CA ILE A 34 8.72 -9.35 -7.72
C ILE A 34 7.37 -8.91 -7.14
N GLY A 35 6.97 -7.66 -7.35
CA GLY A 35 5.70 -7.10 -6.89
C GLY A 35 5.06 -6.22 -7.95
N LEU A 36 3.72 -6.17 -7.95
CA LEU A 36 2.92 -5.39 -8.89
C LEU A 36 1.76 -4.73 -8.12
N CYS A 37 1.60 -3.42 -8.28
CA CYS A 37 0.47 -2.67 -7.74
C CYS A 37 -0.10 -1.76 -8.83
N CYS A 38 -1.41 -1.84 -9.07
CA CYS A 38 -2.11 -0.89 -9.93
C CYS A 38 -2.58 0.28 -9.07
N SER A 39 -2.29 1.52 -9.47
CA SER A 39 -2.76 2.68 -8.70
C SER A 39 -4.28 2.73 -8.66
N SER A 40 -4.82 2.85 -7.46
CA SER A 40 -6.22 3.15 -7.13
C SER A 40 -6.43 4.65 -6.90
N PHE A 41 -5.38 5.41 -6.56
CA PHE A 41 -5.45 6.86 -6.36
C PHE A 41 -5.84 7.63 -7.62
N ASP A 42 -5.12 7.44 -8.72
CA ASP A 42 -5.36 8.18 -9.98
C ASP A 42 -5.79 7.31 -11.15
N ASN A 43 -5.73 5.99 -10.95
CA ASN A 43 -6.00 4.98 -11.97
C ASN A 43 -5.19 5.20 -13.27
N SER A 44 -4.03 5.85 -13.22
CA SER A 44 -3.16 6.11 -14.38
C SER A 44 -1.81 5.40 -14.29
N ARG A 45 -1.36 5.03 -13.08
CA ARG A 45 -0.05 4.40 -12.85
C ARG A 45 -0.10 2.89 -12.60
N LEU A 46 1.01 2.23 -12.92
CA LEU A 46 1.36 0.86 -12.55
C LEU A 46 2.72 0.89 -11.85
N TYR A 47 2.80 0.23 -10.70
CA TYR A 47 4.02 0.13 -9.91
C TYR A 47 4.58 -1.29 -9.97
N LEU A 48 5.88 -1.41 -10.22
CA LEU A 48 6.60 -2.67 -10.32
C LEU A 48 7.80 -2.64 -9.37
N ALA A 49 7.81 -3.54 -8.39
CA ALA A 49 8.94 -3.71 -7.50
C ALA A 49 10.00 -4.64 -8.12
N SER A 50 11.28 -4.31 -7.94
CA SER A 50 12.43 -5.04 -8.49
C SER A 50 13.55 -5.18 -7.46
N SER A 51 14.00 -6.41 -7.21
CA SER A 51 15.18 -6.68 -6.38
C SER A 51 16.52 -6.55 -7.14
N ALA A 52 16.50 -6.02 -8.36
CA ALA A 52 17.69 -5.79 -9.15
C ALA A 52 17.90 -4.29 -9.38
N SER A 53 19.16 -3.88 -9.30
CA SER A 53 19.59 -2.54 -9.72
C SER A 53 19.34 -2.35 -11.23
N PRO A 54 19.31 -1.09 -11.73
CA PRO A 54 19.15 -0.79 -13.15
C PRO A 54 20.20 -1.45 -14.08
N VAL A 55 21.33 -1.89 -13.54
CA VAL A 55 22.37 -2.64 -14.29
C VAL A 55 22.15 -4.16 -14.28
N GLY A 56 21.01 -4.63 -13.77
CA GLY A 56 20.64 -6.04 -13.72
C GLY A 56 21.43 -6.86 -12.70
N GLN A 57 22.05 -6.20 -11.72
CA GLN A 57 22.74 -6.86 -10.61
C GLN A 57 21.92 -6.71 -9.33
N PRO A 58 21.70 -7.79 -8.56
CA PRO A 58 21.10 -7.66 -7.23
C PRO A 58 22.01 -6.77 -6.38
N ASP A 59 21.39 -5.87 -5.63
CA ASP A 59 22.03 -5.03 -4.62
C ASP A 59 21.44 -5.42 -3.27
N ALA A 60 22.32 -5.69 -2.29
CA ALA A 60 21.89 -6.09 -0.96
C ALA A 60 21.40 -4.89 -0.12
N ASP A 61 21.79 -3.68 -0.51
CA ASP A 61 21.59 -2.45 0.26
C ASP A 61 20.53 -1.52 -0.36
N SER A 62 20.10 -1.77 -1.60
CA SER A 62 19.09 -0.96 -2.27
C SER A 62 18.23 -1.75 -3.25
N THR A 63 17.04 -1.21 -3.54
CA THR A 63 16.06 -1.78 -4.45
C THR A 63 15.39 -0.65 -5.24
N SER A 64 14.83 -0.98 -6.40
CA SER A 64 14.15 0.00 -7.25
C SER A 64 12.67 -0.34 -7.39
N LEU A 65 11.84 0.69 -7.28
CA LEU A 65 10.44 0.66 -7.66
C LEU A 65 10.28 1.39 -8.99
N TYR A 66 9.62 0.76 -9.95
CA TYR A 66 9.36 1.35 -11.26
C TYR A 66 7.92 1.80 -11.40
N ILE A 67 7.73 3.00 -11.94
CA ILE A 67 6.42 3.61 -12.22
C ILE A 67 6.24 3.64 -13.74
N ILE A 68 5.15 3.05 -14.21
CA ILE A 68 4.79 2.97 -15.62
C ILE A 68 3.40 3.61 -15.82
N SER A 69 3.28 4.53 -16.77
CA SER A 69 1.98 5.04 -17.22
C SER A 69 1.18 3.94 -17.91
N LYS A 70 -0.07 3.71 -17.48
CA LYS A 70 -0.99 2.75 -18.12
C LYS A 70 -1.35 3.19 -19.53
N GLU A 71 -1.47 4.50 -19.76
CA GLU A 71 -1.70 5.05 -21.09
C GLU A 71 -0.53 4.75 -22.02
N ASP A 72 0.71 5.03 -21.59
CA ASP A 72 1.90 4.76 -22.40
C ASP A 72 2.06 3.26 -22.67
N LEU A 73 1.79 2.42 -21.67
CA LEU A 73 1.87 0.97 -21.79
C LEU A 73 0.92 0.44 -22.88
N ILE A 74 -0.29 0.99 -22.98
CA ILE A 74 -1.32 0.53 -23.91
C ILE A 74 -1.17 1.18 -25.28
N GLN A 75 -0.97 2.51 -25.33
CA GLN A 75 -1.08 3.29 -26.56
C GLN A 75 0.26 3.52 -27.27
N SER A 76 1.39 3.49 -26.56
CA SER A 76 2.68 3.79 -27.19
C SER A 76 3.09 2.65 -28.16
N PRO A 77 3.42 2.97 -29.42
CA PRO A 77 4.02 2.01 -30.35
C PRO A 77 5.46 1.67 -29.95
N GLY A 78 6.09 2.46 -29.05
CA GLY A 78 7.41 2.22 -28.50
C GLY A 78 7.38 1.72 -27.05
N ASP A 79 8.54 1.75 -26.42
CA ASP A 79 8.69 1.45 -25.00
C ASP A 79 8.02 2.55 -24.15
N PRO A 80 7.24 2.21 -23.12
CA PRO A 80 6.63 3.19 -22.24
C PRO A 80 7.71 3.99 -21.49
N ASN A 81 7.36 5.21 -21.10
CA ASN A 81 8.21 5.97 -20.19
C ASN A 81 8.20 5.28 -18.81
N VAL A 82 9.38 5.01 -18.27
CA VAL A 82 9.55 4.36 -16.97
C VAL A 82 10.31 5.30 -16.05
N GLN A 83 9.68 5.65 -14.94
CA GLN A 83 10.35 6.34 -13.83
C GLN A 83 10.81 5.30 -12.81
N ALA A 84 12.01 5.48 -12.27
CA ALA A 84 12.51 4.67 -11.16
C ALA A 84 12.50 5.49 -9.86
N VAL A 85 12.21 4.82 -8.75
CA VAL A 85 12.35 5.33 -7.39
C VAL A 85 13.33 4.42 -6.67
N ASP A 86 14.41 5.02 -6.14
CA ASP A 86 15.43 4.29 -5.38
C ASP A 86 15.01 4.20 -3.91
N ILE A 87 14.93 2.98 -3.37
CA ILE A 87 14.63 2.71 -1.97
C ILE A 87 15.93 2.25 -1.30
N ASN A 88 16.53 3.15 -0.54
CA ASN A 88 17.79 2.89 0.16
C ASN A 88 17.55 2.12 1.45
N GLY A 89 18.48 1.23 1.82
CA GLY A 89 18.41 0.45 3.05
C GLY A 89 17.53 -0.81 2.95
N MET A 90 17.04 -1.16 1.77
CA MET A 90 16.23 -2.35 1.50
C MET A 90 16.75 -3.02 0.23
N GLY A 91 17.27 -4.25 0.32
CA GLY A 91 17.82 -4.97 -0.84
C GLY A 91 16.76 -5.76 -1.61
N HIS A 92 15.71 -6.19 -0.92
CA HIS A 92 14.65 -7.02 -1.48
C HIS A 92 13.29 -6.50 -1.06
N ILE A 93 12.39 -6.29 -2.02
CA ILE A 93 10.97 -6.04 -1.75
C ILE A 93 10.27 -7.39 -1.64
N THR A 94 9.22 -7.49 -0.81
CA THR A 94 8.34 -8.67 -0.79
C THR A 94 6.92 -8.33 -1.19
N ASP A 95 6.48 -7.10 -0.91
CA ASP A 95 5.11 -6.67 -1.22
C ASP A 95 4.99 -5.14 -1.28
N ILE A 96 3.95 -4.66 -1.97
CA ILE A 96 3.65 -3.24 -2.17
C ILE A 96 2.15 -2.97 -2.10
N THR A 97 1.77 -1.87 -1.47
CA THR A 97 0.37 -1.40 -1.43
C THR A 97 0.31 0.12 -1.58
N GLU A 98 -0.84 0.66 -1.97
CA GLU A 98 -1.07 2.10 -2.18
C GLU A 98 -2.16 2.59 -1.23
N ASP A 99 -1.90 3.73 -0.60
CA ASP A 99 -2.94 4.54 0.01
C ASP A 99 -3.77 5.21 -1.11
N PRO A 100 -5.05 4.84 -1.31
CA PRO A 100 -5.89 5.36 -2.37
C PRO A 100 -6.26 6.84 -2.20
N LEU A 101 -6.06 7.43 -1.01
CA LEU A 101 -6.38 8.84 -0.76
C LEU A 101 -5.21 9.75 -1.11
N THR A 102 -3.98 9.29 -0.88
CA THR A 102 -2.78 10.13 -1.06
C THR A 102 -1.91 9.70 -2.23
N GLY A 103 -2.11 8.50 -2.78
CA GLY A 103 -1.22 7.86 -3.75
C GLY A 103 0.13 7.45 -3.16
N THR A 104 0.31 7.54 -1.84
CA THR A 104 1.54 7.11 -1.18
C THR A 104 1.64 5.60 -1.22
N LEU A 105 2.78 5.08 -1.67
CA LEU A 105 3.02 3.64 -1.62
C LEU A 105 3.69 3.26 -0.32
N TRP A 106 3.30 2.09 0.18
CA TRP A 106 3.97 1.42 1.27
C TRP A 106 4.60 0.14 0.74
N VAL A 107 5.91 0.03 0.96
CA VAL A 107 6.74 -1.04 0.42
C VAL A 107 7.36 -1.78 1.59
N VAL A 108 7.17 -3.10 1.64
CA VAL A 108 7.84 -3.95 2.65
C VAL A 108 8.86 -4.84 2.00
N GLY A 109 9.91 -5.14 2.76
CA GLY A 109 11.02 -5.90 2.25
C GLY A 109 12.02 -6.28 3.33
N PHE A 110 13.20 -6.71 2.89
CA PHE A 110 14.29 -7.07 3.79
C PHE A 110 15.66 -6.78 3.17
N THR A 111 16.69 -6.73 4.00
CA THR A 111 18.09 -6.88 3.56
C THR A 111 18.62 -8.24 3.98
N GLU A 112 19.49 -8.81 3.16
CA GLU A 112 20.29 -9.98 3.52
C GLU A 112 21.72 -9.46 3.82
N PRO A 113 22.24 -9.62 5.04
CA PRO A 113 23.60 -9.23 5.32
C PRO A 113 24.54 -10.02 4.41
N SER A 114 25.49 -9.32 3.78
CA SER A 114 26.49 -9.92 2.90
C SER A 114 27.16 -11.12 3.60
N TYR A 115 26.88 -12.34 3.13
CA TYR A 115 27.51 -13.54 3.66
C TYR A 115 29.03 -13.42 3.54
N ILE A 116 29.72 -13.54 4.67
CA ILE A 116 31.14 -13.87 4.65
C ILE A 116 31.23 -15.26 4.02
N SER A 117 31.91 -15.36 2.88
CA SER A 117 32.08 -16.54 2.03
C SER A 117 32.84 -17.72 2.67
N MET A 118 32.86 -17.81 4.00
CA MET A 118 33.57 -18.83 4.76
C MET A 118 32.64 -19.43 5.81
N LEU A 119 32.10 -20.61 5.53
CA LEU A 119 31.53 -21.46 6.59
C LEU A 119 32.19 -22.84 6.57
N PRO A 120 33.12 -23.09 7.51
CA PRO A 120 33.29 -24.39 8.11
C PRO A 120 32.85 -24.33 9.59
N GLY A 121 31.66 -24.84 9.87
CA GLY A 121 31.33 -25.48 11.15
C GLY A 121 30.93 -24.61 12.33
N ASP A 122 29.72 -24.02 12.29
CA ASP A 122 28.71 -24.07 13.37
C ASP A 122 27.44 -23.35 12.89
N LEU A 123 26.38 -24.11 12.60
CA LEU A 123 25.10 -23.55 12.13
C LEU A 123 24.32 -22.85 13.26
N SER A 124 24.70 -23.01 14.52
CA SER A 124 24.04 -22.40 15.67
C SER A 124 24.44 -20.94 15.94
N ILE A 125 25.45 -20.42 15.22
CA ILE A 125 25.92 -19.03 15.31
C ILE A 125 25.45 -18.20 14.12
N MET A 126 24.62 -18.76 13.22
CA MET A 126 24.17 -17.98 12.06
C MET A 126 23.21 -16.88 12.54
N PRO A 127 23.56 -15.59 12.40
CA PRO A 127 22.67 -14.50 12.77
C PRO A 127 21.39 -14.56 11.95
N GLN A 128 20.34 -13.90 12.46
CA GLN A 128 19.07 -13.76 11.73
C GLN A 128 19.35 -13.37 10.27
N PHE A 129 18.81 -14.16 9.35
CA PHE A 129 19.17 -14.10 7.94
C PHE A 129 18.58 -12.87 7.23
N TYR A 130 17.59 -12.19 7.82
CA TYR A 130 16.82 -11.16 7.15
C TYR A 130 16.44 -10.05 8.13
N GLN A 131 16.76 -8.81 7.75
CA GLN A 131 16.36 -7.62 8.50
C GLN A 131 15.13 -7.00 7.82
N PRO A 132 13.96 -6.92 8.47
CA PRO A 132 12.73 -6.41 7.88
C PRO A 132 12.73 -4.89 7.78
N TYR A 133 12.26 -4.36 6.64
CA TYR A 133 12.16 -2.93 6.40
C TYR A 133 10.79 -2.54 5.84
N LEU A 134 10.41 -1.29 6.09
CA LEU A 134 9.24 -0.61 5.53
C LEU A 134 9.70 0.71 4.91
N ALA A 135 9.23 1.02 3.71
CA ALA A 135 9.42 2.32 3.09
C ALA A 135 8.07 2.96 2.78
N ASN A 136 7.96 4.26 3.08
CA ASN A 136 6.88 5.12 2.65
C ASN A 136 7.38 5.90 1.42
N VAL A 137 6.71 5.75 0.28
CA VAL A 137 7.07 6.37 -1.00
C VAL A 137 5.97 7.38 -1.38
N PRO A 138 6.17 8.67 -1.07
CA PRO A 138 5.23 9.70 -1.51
C PRO A 138 5.12 9.74 -3.03
N TYR A 139 3.93 10.11 -3.52
CA TYR A 139 3.51 9.99 -4.91
C TYR A 139 4.49 10.53 -5.98
N ASP A 140 5.22 11.61 -5.69
CA ASP A 140 6.16 12.25 -6.63
C ASP A 140 7.64 12.09 -6.23
N SER A 141 7.95 11.09 -5.39
CA SER A 141 9.32 10.86 -4.93
C SER A 141 10.18 10.19 -5.99
N SER A 142 11.47 10.50 -6.00
CA SER A 142 12.48 9.79 -6.80
C SER A 142 13.43 8.94 -5.96
N THR A 143 13.49 9.19 -4.65
CA THR A 143 14.28 8.40 -3.69
C THR A 143 13.66 8.46 -2.31
N VAL A 144 13.76 7.37 -1.56
CA VAL A 144 13.34 7.28 -0.16
C VAL A 144 14.29 6.41 0.65
N GLU A 145 14.27 6.58 1.97
CA GLU A 145 14.98 5.73 2.93
C GLU A 145 14.01 4.74 3.55
N ALA A 146 14.39 3.47 3.61
CA ALA A 146 13.64 2.45 4.31
C ALA A 146 13.89 2.52 5.83
N VAL A 147 12.86 2.18 6.59
CA VAL A 147 12.88 2.15 8.06
C VAL A 147 12.87 0.70 8.52
N TYR A 148 13.79 0.38 9.43
CA TYR A 148 13.87 -0.94 10.04
C TYR A 148 12.65 -1.21 10.93
N LEU A 149 12.00 -2.36 10.75
CA LEU A 149 10.71 -2.65 11.40
C LEU A 149 10.82 -3.29 12.78
N SER A 150 11.89 -4.03 13.08
CA SER A 150 12.03 -4.50 14.44
C SER A 150 12.53 -3.33 15.28
N ASP A 151 11.71 -2.89 16.24
CA ASP A 151 12.19 -2.09 17.35
C ASP A 151 13.50 -2.68 17.86
N SER A 152 14.42 -1.85 18.33
CA SER A 152 15.82 -2.15 18.72
C SER A 152 16.08 -3.41 19.60
N ASP A 153 15.05 -4.18 19.96
CA ASP A 153 15.14 -5.51 20.52
C ASP A 153 15.68 -6.54 19.50
N PRO A 154 16.90 -7.05 19.70
CA PRO A 154 17.49 -8.07 18.82
C PRO A 154 16.77 -9.44 18.89
N ASN A 155 15.77 -9.59 19.77
CA ASN A 155 14.95 -10.81 19.84
C ASN A 155 13.68 -10.76 18.98
N ASN A 156 13.37 -9.61 18.37
CA ASN A 156 12.22 -9.48 17.47
C ASN A 156 12.55 -10.14 16.11
N ASP A 157 12.30 -11.44 16.05
CA ASP A 157 12.40 -12.23 14.82
C ASP A 157 11.11 -12.09 14.00
N LEU A 158 11.06 -11.08 13.12
CA LEU A 158 9.99 -11.01 12.12
C LEU A 158 10.29 -12.06 11.04
N GLY A 159 9.55 -13.16 11.08
CA GLY A 159 9.66 -14.23 10.11
C GLY A 159 9.19 -13.82 8.70
N LEU A 160 9.92 -14.28 7.68
CA LEU A 160 9.51 -14.17 6.27
C LEU A 160 8.50 -15.30 5.90
N PRO A 161 7.63 -15.07 4.89
CA PRO A 161 7.50 -13.87 4.05
C PRO A 161 6.69 -12.75 4.71
N MET A 162 7.04 -11.50 4.38
CA MET A 162 6.26 -10.32 4.75
C MET A 162 5.32 -9.89 3.61
N SER A 163 4.12 -9.46 3.97
CA SER A 163 3.14 -8.87 3.06
C SER A 163 2.57 -7.61 3.71
N ILE A 164 2.16 -6.65 2.88
CA ILE A 164 1.51 -5.43 3.32
C ILE A 164 0.21 -5.27 2.55
N VAL A 165 -0.87 -5.04 3.29
CA VAL A 165 -2.19 -4.80 2.71
C VAL A 165 -2.66 -3.46 3.22
N TRP A 166 -3.02 -2.57 2.31
CA TRP A 166 -3.76 -1.38 2.64
C TRP A 166 -5.22 -1.77 2.91
N SER A 167 -5.59 -1.81 4.19
CA SER A 167 -6.99 -1.81 4.60
C SER A 167 -7.37 -0.38 4.93
N VAL A 168 -8.13 0.27 4.05
CA VAL A 168 -8.89 1.44 4.47
C VAL A 168 -9.88 0.96 5.54
N THR A 169 -9.68 1.37 6.78
CA THR A 169 -10.81 1.61 7.70
C THR A 169 -11.35 3.00 7.44
N GLN A 170 -11.48 3.39 6.17
CA GLN A 170 -12.28 4.56 5.86
C GLN A 170 -13.69 4.14 6.24
N GLU A 171 -14.25 4.79 7.26
CA GLU A 171 -15.65 4.60 7.61
C GLU A 171 -16.44 4.97 6.37
N LYS A 172 -16.83 3.96 5.61
CA LYS A 172 -17.66 4.19 4.45
C LYS A 172 -18.96 4.76 4.96
N CYS A 173 -19.57 5.60 4.14
CA CYS A 173 -20.74 6.37 4.55
C CYS A 173 -20.42 7.42 5.63
N SER A 174 -19.15 7.83 5.76
CA SER A 174 -18.67 8.90 6.65
C SER A 174 -19.09 8.71 8.10
N GLY A 175 -19.03 7.46 8.58
CA GLY A 175 -19.48 7.06 9.92
C GLY A 175 -20.99 6.96 10.12
N ALA A 176 -21.80 7.23 9.09
CA ALA A 176 -23.26 7.23 9.22
C ALA A 176 -23.89 5.84 9.43
N ASP A 177 -23.15 4.76 9.17
CA ASP A 177 -23.49 3.38 9.55
C ASP A 177 -23.06 3.17 11.02
N LEU A 178 -23.94 3.58 11.93
CA LEU A 178 -23.68 3.67 13.36
C LEU A 178 -23.82 2.31 14.06
N ASP A 179 -24.55 1.36 13.47
CA ASP A 179 -24.71 0.00 14.03
C ASP A 179 -23.81 -1.07 13.38
N GLU A 180 -22.97 -0.66 12.42
CA GLU A 180 -22.02 -1.49 11.67
C GLU A 180 -22.71 -2.62 10.87
N SER A 181 -23.94 -2.40 10.37
CA SER A 181 -24.68 -3.37 9.55
C SER A 181 -24.18 -3.43 8.10
N GLY A 182 -23.58 -2.36 7.61
CA GLY A 182 -23.18 -2.14 6.23
C GLY A 182 -24.15 -1.33 5.38
N ASP A 183 -25.18 -0.74 5.98
CA ASP A 183 -26.12 0.17 5.33
C ASP A 183 -26.55 1.30 6.28
N VAL A 184 -27.01 2.42 5.73
CA VAL A 184 -27.49 3.56 6.52
C VAL A 184 -29.02 3.56 6.49
N ASP A 185 -29.64 3.15 7.59
CA ASP A 185 -31.09 2.99 7.71
C ASP A 185 -31.68 3.58 9.00
N PHE A 186 -32.93 3.20 9.30
CA PHE A 186 -33.63 3.74 10.47
C PHE A 186 -33.01 3.32 11.81
N THR A 187 -32.21 2.26 11.84
CA THR A 187 -31.48 1.80 13.01
C THR A 187 -30.38 2.79 13.34
N ASP A 188 -29.62 3.24 12.34
CA ASP A 188 -28.60 4.27 12.50
C ASP A 188 -29.21 5.61 12.88
N LEU A 189 -30.32 6.01 12.24
CA LEU A 189 -31.02 7.24 12.60
C LEU A 189 -31.48 7.21 14.07
N ALA A 190 -31.90 6.03 14.56
CA ALA A 190 -32.29 5.86 15.96
C ALA A 190 -31.08 5.93 16.91
N MET A 191 -29.87 5.57 16.45
CA MET A 191 -28.64 5.77 17.21
C MET A 191 -28.22 7.24 17.23
N LEU A 192 -28.22 7.93 16.09
CA LEU A 192 -27.99 9.38 16.00
C LEU A 192 -28.95 10.15 16.92
N ALA A 193 -30.25 9.80 16.87
CA ALA A 193 -31.28 10.47 17.65
C ALA A 193 -31.14 10.28 19.18
N GLN A 194 -30.42 9.26 19.65
CA GLN A 194 -30.16 9.07 21.10
C GLN A 194 -29.24 10.14 21.66
N TYR A 195 -28.39 10.73 20.83
CA TYR A 195 -27.42 11.75 21.21
C TYR A 195 -27.78 13.15 20.68
N TRP A 196 -28.95 13.31 20.06
CA TRP A 196 -29.38 14.58 19.46
C TRP A 196 -29.28 15.77 20.41
N LEU A 197 -28.53 16.80 20.02
CA LEU A 197 -28.22 18.01 20.78
C LEU A 197 -27.42 17.77 22.07
N ASP A 198 -26.68 16.66 22.17
CA ASP A 198 -25.64 16.50 23.18
C ASP A 198 -24.43 17.37 22.78
N ASP A 199 -23.95 18.22 23.69
CA ASP A 199 -22.87 19.18 23.47
C ASP A 199 -21.57 18.79 24.19
N ASN A 200 -21.49 17.54 24.67
CA ASN A 200 -20.38 17.05 25.47
C ASN A 200 -19.89 15.65 25.01
N CYS A 201 -19.78 15.47 23.68
CA CYS A 201 -19.38 14.21 23.06
C CYS A 201 -17.88 13.89 23.18
N ALA A 202 -17.05 14.88 23.53
CA ALA A 202 -15.60 14.73 23.73
C ALA A 202 -15.22 13.67 24.81
N GLY A 203 -16.15 13.33 25.72
CA GLY A 203 -15.92 12.34 26.77
C GLY A 203 -16.48 10.93 26.50
N SER A 204 -17.24 10.73 25.42
CA SER A 204 -18.14 9.58 25.25
C SER A 204 -17.91 8.75 23.99
N ASN A 205 -16.66 8.71 23.47
CA ASN A 205 -16.36 8.08 22.18
C ASN A 205 -17.21 8.73 21.06
N ASN A 206 -17.16 10.06 20.98
CA ASN A 206 -17.92 10.87 20.01
C ASN A 206 -19.42 10.56 20.04
N CYS A 207 -19.98 10.49 21.26
CA CYS A 207 -21.39 10.13 21.45
C CYS A 207 -21.77 8.79 20.79
N GLY A 208 -20.93 7.76 20.98
CA GLY A 208 -21.13 6.46 20.36
C GLY A 208 -21.04 6.49 18.83
N GLY A 209 -20.25 7.42 18.27
CA GLY A 209 -20.10 7.64 16.82
C GLY A 209 -21.07 8.63 16.20
N ALA A 210 -22.05 9.16 16.96
CA ALA A 210 -23.09 10.04 16.42
C ALA A 210 -22.63 11.48 16.09
N ASP A 211 -21.48 11.91 16.62
CA ASP A 211 -20.77 13.15 16.26
C ASP A 211 -19.93 12.84 15.00
N LEU A 212 -20.58 13.03 13.85
CA LEU A 212 -20.13 12.63 12.51
C LEU A 212 -19.29 13.71 11.84
N GLN A 213 -19.31 14.95 12.34
CA GLN A 213 -18.67 16.07 11.70
C GLN A 213 -17.53 16.69 12.51
N PRO A 214 -16.50 17.19 11.82
CA PRO A 214 -16.04 16.72 10.52
C PRO A 214 -15.59 15.25 10.59
N GLU A 215 -15.73 14.51 9.47
CA GLU A 215 -15.44 13.06 9.35
C GLU A 215 -14.12 12.63 10.01
N ASP A 216 -13.07 13.45 9.89
CA ASP A 216 -11.74 13.16 10.45
C ASP A 216 -11.48 13.76 11.85
N SER A 217 -12.37 14.61 12.37
CA SER A 217 -12.18 15.33 13.64
C SER A 217 -13.50 15.80 14.25
N PRO A 218 -14.37 14.88 14.72
CA PRO A 218 -15.63 15.17 15.42
C PRO A 218 -15.56 16.41 16.32
N ASP A 219 -16.50 17.34 16.18
CA ASP A 219 -16.42 18.69 16.75
C ASP A 219 -16.88 18.77 18.20
N GLY A 220 -17.37 17.66 18.73
CA GLY A 220 -17.70 17.44 20.13
C GLY A 220 -19.18 17.60 20.46
N ASP A 221 -20.05 17.80 19.47
CA ASP A 221 -21.50 17.83 19.65
C ASP A 221 -22.24 16.98 18.59
N VAL A 222 -23.55 16.77 18.79
CA VAL A 222 -24.42 16.14 17.79
C VAL A 222 -25.51 17.13 17.42
N ASP A 223 -25.37 17.76 16.27
CA ASP A 223 -26.21 18.85 15.83
C ASP A 223 -26.78 18.66 14.41
N ILE A 224 -27.29 19.75 13.83
CA ILE A 224 -27.91 19.72 12.51
C ILE A 224 -26.96 19.33 11.40
N ALA A 225 -25.67 19.55 11.60
CA ALA A 225 -24.68 19.35 10.58
C ALA A 225 -24.15 17.89 10.61
N ASP A 226 -24.18 17.19 11.76
CA ASP A 226 -24.11 15.71 11.81
C ASP A 226 -25.30 15.06 11.11
N LEU A 227 -26.51 15.55 11.36
CA LEU A 227 -27.70 15.09 10.64
C LEU A 227 -27.58 15.33 9.13
N ALA A 228 -26.85 16.36 8.70
CA ALA A 228 -26.59 16.62 7.29
C ALA A 228 -25.63 15.58 6.69
N VAL A 229 -24.58 15.18 7.41
CA VAL A 229 -23.68 14.08 7.01
C VAL A 229 -24.49 12.77 6.92
N PHE A 230 -25.27 12.46 7.97
CA PHE A 230 -26.15 11.29 8.00
C PHE A 230 -27.13 11.27 6.81
N ALA A 231 -27.83 12.38 6.57
CA ALA A 231 -28.80 12.48 5.48
C ALA A 231 -28.16 12.41 4.08
N HIS A 232 -26.87 12.77 3.95
CA HIS A 232 -26.13 12.61 2.71
C HIS A 232 -25.98 11.14 2.31
N HIS A 233 -25.87 10.26 3.30
CA HIS A 233 -25.69 8.82 3.13
C HIS A 233 -26.97 8.00 3.34
N TRP A 234 -28.14 8.65 3.48
CA TRP A 234 -29.39 7.95 3.77
C TRP A 234 -29.72 6.88 2.72
N LEU A 235 -29.86 5.62 3.16
CA LEU A 235 -30.09 4.42 2.34
C LEU A 235 -28.89 4.01 1.46
N ASP A 236 -27.69 4.52 1.73
CA ASP A 236 -26.47 3.96 1.17
C ASP A 236 -26.24 2.54 1.70
N THR A 237 -25.57 1.72 0.90
CA THR A 237 -25.25 0.32 1.25
C THR A 237 -23.80 0.02 0.91
N GLY A 238 -23.24 -1.02 1.52
CA GLY A 238 -21.84 -1.38 1.35
C GLY A 238 -20.90 -0.53 2.18
N CYS A 239 -21.36 -0.07 3.36
CA CYS A 239 -20.59 0.72 4.33
C CYS A 239 -19.53 -0.12 5.10
N ASN A 240 -19.44 -1.43 4.81
CA ASN A 240 -18.45 -2.40 5.36
C ASN A 240 -17.14 -2.50 4.58
#